data_AF-X1HI21-F1
#
_entry.id   AF-X1HI21-F1
#
_cell.length_a   1.000
_cell.length_b   1.000
_cell.length_c   1.000
_cell.angle_alpha   90.00
_cell.angle_beta   90.00
_cell.angle_gamma   90.00
#
_symmetry.space_group_name_H-M   'P 1'
#
loop_
_entity.id
_entity.type
_entity.pdbx_description
1 polymer ?
#
loop_
_entity_poly.entity_id
_entity_poly.type
_entity_poly.pdbx_seq_one_letter_code
_entity_poly.pdbx_strand_id
1 'polypeptide(L)'
;MGYVSRTISGTQLLDALSVSGIKLDSIILNGLLTLAEFQTTPGTGTVSNPERINDGLTDAGFFATEIGQYVEVEFPRRWCNTRRMYGDISNNEDGWWQFKYWDGAAWRHR
;
A
#
# COMPACT_ATOMS: atom_id res chain seq x y z
N MET A 1 -26.77 30.09 0.11
CA MET A 1 -25.42 30.03 -0.49
C MET A 1 -25.18 28.60 -0.93
N GLY A 2 -25.17 28.34 -2.25
CA GLY A 2 -24.97 27.00 -2.78
C GLY A 2 -23.48 26.72 -2.98
N TYR A 3 -22.99 25.62 -2.44
CA TYR A 3 -21.65 25.13 -2.76
C TYR A 3 -21.72 24.31 -4.05
N VAL A 4 -20.95 24.74 -5.06
CA VAL A 4 -20.74 23.97 -6.28
C VAL A 4 -19.53 23.08 -6.05
N SER A 5 -19.75 21.79 -5.83
CA SER A 5 -18.68 20.79 -5.88
C SER A 5 -18.45 20.40 -7.34
N ARG A 6 -17.23 20.59 -7.84
CA ARG A 6 -16.83 20.16 -9.17
C ARG A 6 -15.67 19.18 -9.04
N THR A 7 -15.87 17.98 -9.56
CA THR A 7 -14.78 17.00 -9.70
C THR A 7 -13.87 17.46 -10.84
N ILE A 8 -12.61 17.71 -10.53
CA ILE A 8 -11.56 18.06 -11.49
C ILE A 8 -10.64 16.86 -11.67
N SER A 9 -10.24 16.59 -12.92
CA SER A 9 -9.29 15.51 -13.21
C SER A 9 -7.87 15.88 -12.75
N GLY A 10 -7.01 14.89 -12.53
CA GLY A 10 -5.64 15.11 -12.08
C GLY A 10 -4.82 16.02 -13.02
N THR A 11 -5.06 15.94 -14.33
CA THR A 11 -4.41 16.79 -15.34
C THR A 11 -4.87 18.25 -15.26
N GLN A 12 -6.16 18.49 -14.99
CA GLN A 12 -6.69 19.85 -14.83
C GLN A 12 -6.19 20.52 -13.55
N LEU A 13 -5.90 19.74 -12.51
CA LEU A 13 -5.23 20.21 -11.29
C LEU A 13 -3.79 20.64 -11.58
N LEU A 14 -3.02 19.84 -12.32
CA LEU A 14 -1.64 20.16 -12.70
C LEU A 14 -1.55 21.48 -13.48
N ASP A 15 -2.46 21.69 -14.43
CA ASP A 15 -2.53 22.94 -15.20
C ASP A 15 -2.88 24.14 -14.30
N ALA A 16 -3.90 24.01 -13.44
CA ALA A 16 -4.31 25.07 -12.52
C ALA A 16 -3.21 25.45 -11.50
N LEU A 17 -2.39 24.49 -11.09
CA LEU A 17 -1.31 24.68 -10.13
C LEU A 17 -0.07 25.33 -10.75
N SER A 18 0.21 25.03 -12.02
CA SER A 18 1.29 25.68 -12.77
C SER A 18 1.02 27.17 -13.00
N VAL A 19 -0.24 27.57 -13.17
CA VAL A 19 -0.67 28.96 -13.37
C VAL A 19 -0.65 29.78 -12.08
N SER A 20 -0.77 29.13 -10.91
CA SER A 20 -0.94 29.80 -9.61
C SER A 20 0.34 29.92 -8.78
N GLY A 21 1.49 29.43 -9.27
CA GLY A 21 2.78 29.56 -8.58
C GLY A 21 2.86 28.78 -7.26
N ILE A 22 1.92 27.88 -7.02
CA ILE A 22 1.90 27.01 -5.84
C ILE A 22 2.99 25.96 -6.04
N LYS A 23 4.01 25.97 -5.17
CA LYS A 23 5.02 24.91 -5.14
C LYS A 23 4.34 23.58 -4.87
N LEU A 24 4.46 22.65 -5.82
CA LEU A 24 3.90 21.30 -5.76
C LEU A 24 4.41 20.49 -4.56
N ASP A 25 5.50 20.93 -3.94
CA ASP A 25 6.16 20.33 -2.78
C ASP A 25 5.23 20.07 -1.57
N SER A 26 4.03 20.66 -1.55
CA SER A 26 3.06 20.52 -0.44
C SER A 26 1.64 20.11 -0.85
N ILE A 27 1.40 19.75 -2.12
CA ILE A 27 0.14 19.11 -2.49
C ILE A 27 0.27 17.62 -2.21
N ILE A 28 -0.15 17.24 -1.00
CA ILE A 28 -0.52 15.88 -0.70
C ILE A 28 -1.72 15.56 -1.60
N LEU A 29 -1.45 14.98 -2.77
CA LEU A 29 -2.47 14.24 -3.49
C LEU A 29 -2.87 13.10 -2.53
N ASN A 30 -3.95 13.33 -1.77
CA ASN A 30 -4.72 12.27 -1.12
C ASN A 30 -5.43 11.43 -2.20
N GLY A 31 -4.69 11.03 -3.23
CA GLY A 31 -5.13 10.10 -4.23
C GLY A 31 -5.14 8.71 -3.61
N LEU A 32 -5.98 7.85 -4.15
CA LEU A 32 -5.90 6.42 -3.91
C LEU A 32 -4.49 5.94 -4.30
N LEU A 33 -3.92 5.01 -3.53
CA LEU A 33 -2.72 4.29 -3.92
C LEU A 33 -3.04 3.53 -5.21
N THR A 34 -2.31 3.81 -6.28
CA THR A 34 -2.48 3.07 -7.53
C THR A 34 -1.79 1.71 -7.45
N LEU A 35 -2.22 0.74 -8.26
CA LEU A 35 -1.57 -0.57 -8.35
C LEU A 35 -0.09 -0.43 -8.73
N ALA A 36 0.23 0.43 -9.69
CA ALA A 36 1.59 0.70 -10.11
C ALA A 36 2.46 1.22 -8.96
N GLU A 37 1.94 2.16 -8.15
CA GLU A 37 2.63 2.65 -6.95
C GLU A 37 2.85 1.55 -5.91
N PHE A 38 1.85 0.71 -5.68
CA PHE A 38 1.96 -0.43 -4.76
C PHE A 38 3.02 -1.44 -5.21
N GLN A 39 3.22 -1.59 -6.52
CA GLN A 39 4.20 -2.46 -7.17
C GLN A 39 5.61 -1.86 -7.29
N THR A 40 5.81 -0.57 -7.01
CA THR A 40 7.11 0.10 -7.24
C THR A 40 8.24 -0.48 -6.39
N THR A 41 7.92 -0.95 -5.19
CA THR A 41 8.89 -1.53 -4.26
C THR A 41 8.46 -2.95 -3.98
N PRO A 42 9.15 -3.97 -4.52
CA PRO A 42 8.83 -5.37 -4.24
C PRO A 42 8.79 -5.64 -2.74
N GLY A 43 7.83 -6.45 -2.31
CA GLY A 43 7.74 -6.90 -0.93
C GLY A 43 9.03 -7.58 -0.46
N THR A 44 9.35 -7.42 0.81
CA THR A 44 10.53 -8.02 1.45
C THR A 44 10.11 -8.78 2.71
N GLY A 45 11.02 -9.59 3.27
CA GLY A 45 10.75 -10.34 4.48
C GLY A 45 11.53 -11.65 4.56
N THR A 46 11.04 -12.54 5.42
CA THR A 46 11.65 -13.84 5.74
C THR A 46 10.88 -15.03 5.20
N VAL A 47 9.69 -14.80 4.62
CA VAL A 47 8.93 -15.79 3.86
C VAL A 47 9.64 -16.13 2.54
N SER A 48 9.23 -17.21 1.89
CA SER A 48 9.65 -17.46 0.51
C SER A 48 8.93 -16.53 -0.46
N ASN A 49 9.67 -15.99 -1.43
CA ASN A 49 9.13 -15.11 -2.47
C ASN A 49 8.30 -13.92 -1.92
N PRO A 50 8.84 -13.12 -0.98
CA PRO A 50 8.11 -12.01 -0.37
C PRO A 50 7.63 -10.97 -1.39
N GLU A 51 8.29 -10.85 -2.54
CA GLU A 51 7.92 -9.95 -3.64
C GLU A 51 6.51 -10.21 -4.18
N ARG A 52 5.97 -11.42 -3.98
CA ARG A 52 4.65 -11.83 -4.48
C ARG A 52 3.48 -11.22 -3.73
N ILE A 53 3.70 -10.59 -2.58
CA ILE A 53 2.63 -9.89 -1.85
C ILE A 53 2.05 -8.71 -2.65
N ASN A 54 2.85 -8.13 -3.55
CA ASN A 54 2.50 -6.94 -4.28
C ASN A 54 2.91 -6.96 -5.76
N ASP A 55 3.24 -8.11 -6.35
CA ASP A 55 3.60 -8.21 -7.78
C ASP A 55 2.37 -8.13 -8.73
N GLY A 56 1.15 -8.27 -8.19
CA GLY A 56 -0.11 -8.23 -8.93
C GLY A 56 -0.46 -9.54 -9.65
N LEU A 57 0.33 -10.59 -9.44
CA LEU A 57 0.03 -11.93 -9.89
C LEU A 57 -0.81 -12.66 -8.83
N THR A 58 -1.65 -13.58 -9.27
CA THR A 58 -2.56 -14.36 -8.38
C THR A 58 -2.40 -15.86 -8.58
N ASP A 59 -1.54 -16.26 -9.51
CA ASP A 59 -1.24 -17.66 -9.85
C ASP A 59 -0.35 -18.33 -8.80
N ALA A 60 0.44 -17.56 -8.06
CA ALA A 60 1.25 -18.08 -6.98
C ALA A 60 1.46 -17.06 -5.85
N GLY A 61 1.42 -17.54 -4.60
CA GLY A 61 1.66 -16.72 -3.41
C GLY A 61 3.10 -16.80 -2.89
N PHE A 62 3.35 -16.10 -1.77
CA PHE A 62 4.48 -16.33 -0.89
C PHE A 62 4.13 -17.45 0.12
N PHE A 63 5.14 -18.11 0.70
CA PHE A 63 4.90 -19.16 1.70
C PHE A 63 5.65 -18.90 3.00
N ALA A 64 4.94 -19.04 4.11
CA ALA A 64 5.51 -19.12 5.44
C ALA A 64 5.49 -20.60 5.89
N THR A 65 6.64 -21.13 6.26
CA THR A 65 6.83 -22.50 6.75
C THR A 65 7.17 -22.54 8.25
N GLU A 66 7.49 -21.40 8.85
CA GLU A 66 7.94 -21.28 10.24
C GLU A 66 7.21 -20.15 10.99
N ILE A 67 7.08 -20.30 12.30
CA ILE A 67 6.51 -19.27 13.18
C ILE A 67 7.45 -18.06 13.21
N GLY A 68 6.85 -16.86 13.10
CA GLY A 68 7.59 -15.60 13.18
C GLY A 68 8.13 -15.09 11.85
N GLN A 69 7.89 -15.82 10.74
CA GLN A 69 8.13 -15.27 9.42
C GLN A 69 7.18 -14.11 9.13
N TYR A 70 7.69 -13.16 8.34
CA TYR A 70 6.96 -11.96 7.98
C TYR A 70 7.22 -11.58 6.53
N VAL A 71 6.29 -10.78 6.00
CA VAL A 71 6.40 -10.09 4.73
C VAL A 71 5.88 -8.67 4.93
N GLU A 72 6.55 -7.72 4.29
CA GLU A 72 6.23 -6.31 4.39
C GLU A 72 6.36 -5.61 3.03
N VAL A 73 5.63 -4.51 2.89
CA VAL A 73 5.66 -3.66 1.70
C VAL A 73 5.88 -2.22 2.16
N GLU A 74 6.85 -1.56 1.53
CA GLU A 74 7.05 -0.13 1.70
C GLU A 74 6.08 0.62 0.78
N PHE A 75 5.24 1.47 1.38
CA PHE A 75 4.31 2.30 0.63
C PHE A 75 4.95 3.67 0.33
N PRO A 76 4.87 4.16 -0.92
CA PRO A 76 5.34 5.51 -1.25
C PRO A 76 4.48 6.62 -0.60
N ARG A 77 3.30 6.25 -0.06
CA ARG A 77 2.38 7.16 0.64
C ARG A 77 2.16 6.70 2.07
N ARG A 78 1.91 7.65 2.97
CA ARG A 78 1.83 7.42 4.42
C ARG A 78 0.64 6.60 4.89
N TRP A 79 -0.41 6.40 4.09
CA TRP A 79 -1.67 5.81 4.57
C TRP A 79 -2.23 4.72 3.65
N CYS A 80 -2.47 3.54 4.22
CA CYS A 80 -3.25 2.45 3.63
C CYS A 80 -4.41 2.12 4.57
N ASN A 81 -5.65 2.41 4.16
CA ASN A 81 -6.83 2.26 5.01
C ASN A 81 -7.60 0.96 4.79
N THR A 82 -7.31 0.27 3.68
CA THR A 82 -8.01 -0.94 3.24
C THR A 82 -6.99 -1.99 2.88
N ARG A 83 -7.21 -3.23 3.30
CA ARG A 83 -6.38 -4.37 2.91
C ARG A 83 -7.26 -5.48 2.35
N ARG A 84 -6.73 -6.22 1.39
CA ARG A 84 -7.29 -7.47 0.91
C ARG A 84 -6.18 -8.52 0.99
N MET A 85 -6.52 -9.69 1.49
CA MET A 85 -5.63 -10.84 1.46
C MET A 85 -6.28 -11.94 0.65
N TYR A 86 -5.44 -12.66 -0.06
CA TYR A 86 -5.78 -13.87 -0.75
C TYR A 86 -4.69 -14.89 -0.43
N GLY A 87 -5.07 -16.12 -0.17
CA GLY A 87 -4.14 -17.18 0.17
C GLY A 87 -4.88 -18.41 0.65
N ASP A 88 -4.15 -19.52 0.66
CA ASP A 88 -4.61 -20.82 1.11
C ASP A 88 -3.76 -21.25 2.32
N ILE A 89 -4.37 -21.95 3.27
CA ILE A 89 -3.67 -22.53 4.41
C ILE A 89 -3.42 -24.00 4.06
N SER A 90 -2.16 -24.38 3.84
CA SER A 90 -1.79 -25.76 3.50
C SER A 90 -1.13 -26.53 4.64
N ASN A 91 -0.84 -25.90 5.77
CA ASN A 91 -0.29 -26.59 6.93
C ASN A 91 -1.41 -27.02 7.92
N ASN A 92 -1.20 -28.18 8.55
CA ASN A 92 -2.06 -28.74 9.60
C ASN A 92 -1.86 -28.06 10.97
N GLU A 93 -1.23 -26.88 11.02
CA GLU A 93 -0.86 -26.22 12.27
C GLU A 93 -1.65 -24.92 12.46
N ASP A 94 -2.16 -24.69 13.67
CA ASP A 94 -2.86 -23.46 14.03
C ASP A 94 -1.87 -22.28 14.04
N GLY A 95 -2.11 -21.30 13.17
CA GLY A 95 -1.31 -20.08 13.06
C GLY A 95 -2.17 -18.82 13.10
N TRP A 96 -1.59 -17.71 13.56
CA TRP A 96 -2.26 -16.41 13.61
C TRP A 96 -1.45 -15.41 12.80
N TRP A 97 -2.10 -14.73 11.85
CA TRP A 97 -1.50 -13.63 11.10
C TRP A 97 -1.70 -12.33 11.85
N GLN A 98 -0.61 -11.56 12.02
CA GLN A 98 -0.65 -10.24 12.63
C GLN A 98 -0.32 -9.17 11.60
N PHE A 99 -1.16 -8.13 11.53
CA PHE A 99 -0.90 -6.95 10.72
C PHE A 99 -0.30 -5.86 11.59
N LYS A 100 0.79 -5.28 11.11
CA LYS A 100 1.43 -4.12 11.73
C LYS A 100 1.69 -3.06 10.68
N TYR A 101 1.82 -1.82 11.14
CA TYR A 101 2.33 -0.72 10.33
C TYR A 101 3.42 0.01 11.10
N TRP A 102 4.38 0.58 10.37
CA TRP A 102 5.44 1.40 10.94
C TRP A 102 4.97 2.85 11.00
N ASP A 103 4.97 3.47 12.18
CA ASP A 103 4.58 4.88 12.36
C ASP A 103 5.77 5.86 12.31
N GLY A 104 6.98 5.37 12.03
CA GLY A 104 8.23 6.13 12.10
C GLY A 104 9.04 5.91 13.39
N ALA A 105 8.41 5.36 14.44
CA ALA A 105 9.05 5.13 15.74
C ALA A 105 8.89 3.69 16.25
N ALA A 106 7.74 3.07 16.00
CA ALA A 106 7.45 1.71 16.43
C ALA A 106 6.50 0.99 15.47
N TRP A 107 6.55 -0.34 15.52
CA TRP A 107 5.53 -1.19 14.93
C TRP A 107 4.23 -1.08 15.73
N ARG A 108 3.15 -0.72 15.05
CA ARG A 108 1.82 -0.55 15.63
C ARG A 108 0.86 -1.60 15.12
N HIS A 109 -0.07 -1.97 15.98
CA HIS A 109 -1.22 -2.79 15.63
C HIS A 109 -2.37 -1.87 15.22
N ARG A 110 -3.17 -2.30 14.24
CA ARG A 110 -4.43 -1.64 13.91
C ARG A 110 -5.58 -2.32 14.64
#